data_AF-A0A9N9GA12-F1
#
_entry.id   AF-A0A9N9GA12-F1
#
_cell.length_a   1.000
_cell.length_b   1.000
_cell.length_c   1.000
_cell.angle_alpha   90.00
_cell.angle_beta   90.00
_cell.angle_gamma   90.00
#
_symmetry.space_group_name_H-M   'P 1'
#
loop_
_entity.id
_entity.type
_entity.pdbx_description
1 polymer ?
#
loop_
_entity_poly.entity_id
_entity_poly.type
_entity_poly.pdbx_seq_one_letter_code
_entity_poly.pdbx_strand_id
1 'polypeptide(L)'
;MVKSGLSEELMSTPGAVPRVSHHRLAAHLGSAFILYSGMFLTGLQILRDSKIAYDTFPKEIAKILANPSLNRFRRLAICTAVLIFLTSMSGALVAGLDAGLIYNEFPYMGKNIIPSKSELFSKSYTKFGERDLWRNFFDNPTTVQFDHRVLAMTTLCAITALWLYSRRLTLPPKARLAINFVLGKDSDQNIIWFSDMNLNRLIAKLIKFEATNQTFDYLRTIAADVHVVKGDYDEFPNLPLSKIITHGPLRIGVLHGHQVIPVGDAESLSIIARQMDADILLTGHTHRFEAIEYEGKFFVNPGSATGAYSGFSTEDIKPSFVLMDIQGSVVVTYVYRLVDGDVK
;
A
#
# COMPACT_ATOMS: atom_id res chain seq x y z
N MET A 1 -3.39 31.96 -6.66
CA MET A 1 -3.35 31.61 -5.23
C MET A 1 -4.14 30.32 -5.04
N VAL A 2 -3.47 29.23 -4.66
CA VAL A 2 -4.11 27.93 -4.51
C VAL A 2 -4.96 27.96 -3.23
N LYS A 3 -6.29 27.74 -3.35
CA LYS A 3 -7.14 27.58 -2.17
C LYS A 3 -6.59 26.41 -1.36
N SER A 4 -6.11 26.73 -0.16
CA SER A 4 -5.81 25.77 0.90
C SER A 4 -6.98 24.82 0.98
N GLY A 5 -6.74 23.51 0.99
CA GLY A 5 -7.80 22.49 1.03
C GLY A 5 -8.68 22.54 2.28
N LEU A 6 -8.49 23.51 3.17
CA LEU A 6 -9.35 23.84 4.30
C LEU A 6 -10.66 24.51 3.80
N SER A 7 -11.70 23.70 3.56
CA SER A 7 -13.07 24.19 3.55
C SER A 7 -13.57 24.43 4.97
N GLU A 8 -14.48 25.38 5.18
CA GLU A 8 -15.12 25.63 6.49
C GLU A 8 -15.81 24.37 7.03
N GLU A 9 -16.27 23.47 6.16
CA GLU A 9 -16.82 22.15 6.51
C GLU A 9 -15.80 21.22 7.20
N LEU A 10 -14.51 21.28 6.85
CA LEU A 10 -13.46 20.49 7.50
C LEU A 10 -13.14 21.00 8.91
N MET A 11 -13.44 22.27 9.21
CA MET A 11 -13.28 22.84 10.55
C MET A 11 -14.48 22.53 11.46
N SER A 12 -15.66 22.26 10.88
CA SER A 12 -16.89 21.97 11.64
C SER A 12 -17.13 20.48 11.88
N THR A 13 -16.45 19.58 11.16
CA THR A 13 -16.53 18.13 11.38
C THR A 13 -15.30 17.60 12.14
N PRO A 14 -15.46 17.15 13.41
CA PRO A 14 -14.35 16.56 14.17
C PRO A 14 -13.79 15.32 13.45
N GLY A 15 -12.49 15.31 13.18
CA GLY A 15 -11.79 14.18 12.55
C GLY A 15 -11.77 14.19 11.01
N ALA A 16 -12.20 15.28 10.37
CA ALA A 16 -12.18 15.37 8.91
C ALA A 16 -10.75 15.54 8.37
N VAL A 17 -10.29 14.54 7.61
CA VAL A 17 -8.95 14.58 6.98
C VAL A 17 -8.96 15.56 5.81
N PRO A 18 -8.08 16.57 5.78
CA PRO A 18 -7.98 17.50 4.66
C PRO A 18 -7.51 16.76 3.40
N ARG A 19 -8.29 16.84 2.31
CA ARG A 19 -8.01 16.12 1.06
C ARG A 19 -7.89 17.12 -0.09
N VAL A 20 -6.96 16.84 -1.00
CA VAL A 20 -6.91 17.54 -2.29
C VAL A 20 -7.82 16.81 -3.28
N SER A 21 -8.48 17.54 -4.17
CA SER A 21 -9.32 16.87 -5.16
C SER A 21 -8.48 16.00 -6.10
N HIS A 22 -8.96 14.80 -6.37
CA HIS A 22 -8.38 13.82 -7.29
C HIS A 22 -8.15 14.41 -8.68
N HIS A 23 -9.03 15.30 -9.15
CA HIS A 23 -8.82 16.02 -10.41
C HIS A 23 -7.57 16.93 -10.38
N ARG A 24 -7.31 17.62 -9.27
CA ARG A 24 -6.14 18.49 -9.13
C ARG A 24 -4.86 17.67 -9.05
N LEU A 25 -4.90 16.53 -8.35
CA LEU A 25 -3.79 15.58 -8.30
C LEU A 25 -3.47 15.03 -9.70
N ALA A 26 -4.48 14.55 -10.43
CA ALA A 26 -4.34 14.04 -11.78
C ALA A 26 -3.85 15.12 -12.76
N ALA A 27 -4.38 16.35 -12.67
CA ALA A 27 -3.93 17.47 -13.50
C ALA A 27 -2.47 17.87 -13.20
N HIS A 28 -2.07 17.88 -11.93
CA HIS A 28 -0.69 18.15 -11.55
C HIS A 28 0.26 17.10 -12.11
N LEU A 29 -0.03 15.81 -11.90
CA LEU A 29 0.78 14.73 -12.48
C LEU A 29 0.83 14.80 -14.00
N GLY A 30 -0.32 15.01 -14.65
CA GLY A 30 -0.41 15.11 -16.11
C GLY A 30 0.43 16.27 -16.66
N SER A 31 0.34 17.45 -16.06
CA SER A 31 1.16 18.61 -16.46
C SER A 31 2.65 18.37 -16.24
N ALA A 32 3.04 17.79 -15.10
CA ALA A 32 4.44 17.44 -14.83
C ALA A 32 4.97 16.43 -15.84
N PHE A 33 4.20 15.39 -16.17
CA PHE A 33 4.58 14.36 -17.13
C PHE A 33 4.77 14.95 -18.53
N ILE A 34 3.86 15.81 -18.99
CA ILE A 34 3.94 16.47 -20.30
C ILE A 34 5.16 17.40 -20.37
N LEU A 35 5.35 18.26 -19.36
CA LEU A 35 6.47 19.19 -19.31
C LEU A 35 7.81 18.45 -19.28
N TYR A 36 7.95 17.47 -18.39
CA TYR A 36 9.18 16.69 -18.26
C TYR A 36 9.49 15.89 -19.53
N SER A 37 8.48 15.24 -20.11
CA SER A 37 8.64 14.53 -21.39
C SER A 37 9.04 15.48 -22.52
N GLY A 38 8.43 16.66 -22.59
CA GLY A 38 8.76 17.71 -23.56
C GLY A 38 10.20 18.18 -23.43
N MET A 39 10.64 18.51 -22.20
CA MET A 39 12.02 18.90 -21.91
C MET A 39 13.01 17.77 -22.25
N PHE A 40 12.69 16.54 -21.87
CA PHE A 40 13.54 15.38 -22.12
C PHE A 40 13.69 15.09 -23.62
N LEU A 41 12.58 15.07 -24.38
CA LEU A 41 12.61 14.88 -25.82
C LEU A 41 13.34 16.01 -26.54
N THR A 42 13.16 17.26 -26.10
CA THR A 42 13.88 18.42 -26.63
C THR A 42 15.38 18.29 -26.38
N GLY A 43 15.79 17.88 -25.17
CA GLY A 43 17.19 17.59 -24.86
C GLY A 43 17.78 16.49 -25.76
N LEU A 44 17.05 15.40 -25.99
CA LEU A 44 17.47 14.34 -26.91
C LEU A 44 17.57 14.81 -28.37
N GLN A 45 16.66 15.69 -28.81
CA GLN A 45 16.70 16.29 -30.14
C GLN A 45 17.96 17.17 -30.30
N ILE A 46 18.25 18.05 -29.34
CA ILE A 46 19.45 18.90 -29.36
C ILE A 46 20.72 18.07 -29.42
N LEU A 47 20.82 17.01 -28.59
CA LEU A 47 21.99 16.11 -28.60
C LEU A 47 22.15 15.36 -29.92
N ARG A 48 21.04 15.02 -30.59
CA ARG A 48 21.07 14.39 -31.92
C ARG A 48 21.52 15.41 -32.97
N ASP A 49 20.92 16.59 -32.99
CA ASP A 49 21.14 17.61 -34.00
C ASP A 49 22.56 18.19 -33.90
N SER A 50 23.10 18.32 -32.67
CA SER A 50 24.52 18.63 -32.44
C SER A 50 25.45 17.63 -33.11
N LYS A 51 25.20 16.31 -32.97
CA LYS A 51 26.03 15.28 -33.61
C LYS A 51 25.96 15.31 -35.13
N ILE A 52 24.79 15.68 -35.68
CA ILE A 52 24.61 15.84 -37.12
C ILE A 52 25.39 17.08 -37.60
N ALA A 53 25.32 18.20 -36.87
CA ALA A 53 26.03 19.44 -37.21
C ALA A 53 27.56 19.26 -37.25
N TYR A 54 28.11 18.43 -36.37
CA TYR A 54 29.55 18.12 -36.33
C TYR A 54 29.96 16.88 -37.16
N ASP A 55 29.08 16.34 -38.02
CA ASP A 55 29.27 15.10 -38.81
C ASP A 55 29.78 13.89 -38.00
N THR A 56 29.49 13.85 -36.69
CA THR A 56 29.84 12.75 -35.79
C THR A 56 28.71 11.72 -35.65
N PHE A 57 27.61 11.92 -36.38
CA PHE A 57 26.47 11.01 -36.35
C PHE A 57 26.79 9.69 -37.08
N PRO A 58 26.59 8.51 -36.44
CA PRO A 58 26.94 7.24 -37.06
C PRO A 58 26.09 6.94 -38.30
N LYS A 59 26.72 6.90 -39.49
CA LYS A 59 26.06 6.65 -40.80
C LYS A 59 25.36 5.28 -40.86
N GLU A 60 25.90 4.27 -40.19
CA GLU A 60 25.27 2.95 -40.06
C GLU A 60 23.91 3.00 -39.34
N ILE A 61 23.78 3.86 -38.30
CA ILE A 61 22.52 4.04 -37.58
C ILE A 61 21.50 4.76 -38.49
N ALA A 62 21.94 5.73 -39.28
CA ALA A 62 21.06 6.42 -40.24
C ALA A 62 20.47 5.44 -41.27
N LYS A 63 21.28 4.50 -41.78
CA LYS A 63 20.83 3.46 -42.71
C LYS A 63 19.80 2.51 -42.08
N ILE A 64 20.00 2.12 -40.82
CA ILE A 64 19.03 1.31 -40.06
C ILE A 64 17.71 2.08 -39.92
N LEU A 65 17.77 3.36 -39.51
CA LEU A 65 16.59 4.20 -39.27
C LEU A 65 15.77 4.51 -40.54
N ALA A 66 16.40 4.49 -41.71
CA ALA A 66 15.75 4.70 -43.00
C ALA A 66 14.87 3.52 -43.46
N ASN A 67 14.97 2.35 -42.80
CA ASN A 67 14.19 1.18 -43.18
C ASN A 67 12.68 1.39 -42.92
N PRO A 68 11.80 1.27 -43.95
CA PRO A 68 10.36 1.48 -43.80
C PRO A 68 9.67 0.56 -42.77
N SER A 69 10.23 -0.63 -42.51
CA SER A 69 9.72 -1.55 -41.49
C SER A 69 9.72 -0.94 -40.08
N LEU A 70 10.66 -0.02 -39.79
CA LEU A 70 10.74 0.68 -38.51
C LEU A 70 9.66 1.75 -38.34
N ASN A 71 9.02 2.21 -39.43
CA ASN A 71 7.92 3.18 -39.31
C ASN A 71 6.72 2.59 -38.57
N ARG A 72 6.44 1.29 -38.77
CA ARG A 72 5.40 0.59 -38.01
C ARG A 72 5.77 0.49 -36.53
N PHE A 73 7.01 0.09 -36.25
CA PHE A 73 7.53 0.03 -34.88
C PHE A 73 7.46 1.39 -34.17
N ARG A 74 7.85 2.48 -34.84
CA ARG A 74 7.79 3.84 -34.29
C ARG A 74 6.37 4.24 -33.93
N ARG A 75 5.39 3.97 -34.81
CA ARG A 75 3.97 4.24 -34.52
C ARG A 75 3.48 3.43 -33.32
N LEU A 76 3.76 2.14 -33.29
CA LEU A 76 3.38 1.29 -32.16
C LEU A 76 4.02 1.76 -30.85
N ALA A 77 5.30 2.14 -30.87
CA ALA A 77 5.98 2.70 -29.70
C ALA A 77 5.34 4.00 -29.20
N ILE A 78 4.94 4.90 -30.11
CA ILE A 78 4.20 6.12 -29.75
C ILE A 78 2.83 5.77 -29.16
N CYS A 79 2.08 4.85 -29.77
CA CYS A 79 0.80 4.39 -29.24
C CYS A 79 0.94 3.78 -27.84
N THR A 80 1.95 2.94 -27.63
CA THR A 80 2.26 2.37 -26.31
C THR A 80 2.64 3.46 -25.30
N ALA A 81 3.44 4.46 -25.69
CA ALA A 81 3.79 5.58 -24.82
C ALA A 81 2.57 6.41 -24.41
N VAL A 82 1.64 6.68 -25.35
CA VAL A 82 0.36 7.35 -25.05
C VAL A 82 -0.48 6.50 -24.10
N LEU A 83 -0.53 5.19 -24.30
CA LEU A 83 -1.28 4.28 -23.44
C LEU A 83 -0.69 4.21 -22.01
N ILE A 84 0.64 4.21 -21.88
CA ILE A 84 1.33 4.32 -20.57
C ILE A 84 0.91 5.62 -19.88
N PHE A 85 0.96 6.75 -20.60
CA PHE A 85 0.55 8.04 -20.06
C PHE A 85 -0.89 8.04 -19.56
N LEU A 86 -1.83 7.50 -20.36
CA LEU A 86 -3.24 7.37 -19.95
C LEU A 86 -3.41 6.49 -18.72
N THR A 87 -2.65 5.39 -18.62
CA THR A 87 -2.67 4.49 -17.45
C THR A 87 -2.14 5.19 -16.21
N SER A 88 -1.05 5.96 -16.33
CA SER A 88 -0.52 6.77 -15.24
C SER A 88 -1.51 7.84 -14.77
N MET A 89 -2.22 8.50 -15.69
CA MET A 89 -3.28 9.46 -15.35
C MET A 89 -4.45 8.80 -14.62
N SER A 90 -4.90 7.64 -15.10
CA SER A 90 -5.93 6.85 -14.43
C SER A 90 -5.51 6.42 -13.02
N GLY A 91 -4.23 6.07 -12.83
CA GLY A 91 -3.67 5.74 -11.51
C GLY A 91 -3.68 6.93 -10.54
N ALA A 92 -3.47 8.16 -11.03
CA ALA A 92 -3.60 9.36 -10.21
C ALA A 92 -5.03 9.61 -9.73
N LEU A 93 -6.03 9.26 -10.54
CA LEU A 93 -7.44 9.32 -10.13
C LEU A 93 -7.73 8.27 -9.05
N VAL A 94 -7.23 7.04 -9.20
CA VAL A 94 -7.35 5.97 -8.20
C VAL A 94 -6.74 6.41 -6.86
N ALA A 95 -5.53 6.97 -6.90
CA ALA A 95 -4.83 7.46 -5.71
C ALA A 95 -5.57 8.64 -5.05
N GLY A 96 -6.14 9.55 -5.85
CA GLY A 96 -6.87 10.69 -5.32
C GLY A 96 -8.23 10.35 -4.70
N LEU A 97 -8.85 9.25 -5.12
CA LEU A 97 -10.14 8.76 -4.61
C LEU A 97 -10.00 7.69 -3.52
N ASP A 98 -8.76 7.31 -3.16
CA ASP A 98 -8.47 6.13 -2.34
C ASP A 98 -9.15 4.86 -2.88
N ALA A 99 -9.42 4.82 -4.18
CA ALA A 99 -10.19 3.77 -4.82
C ALA A 99 -9.47 2.42 -4.79
N GLY A 100 -8.14 2.43 -4.60
CA GLY A 100 -7.33 1.24 -4.38
C GLY A 100 -7.76 0.39 -3.20
N LEU A 101 -8.41 1.00 -2.19
CA LEU A 101 -8.82 0.32 -0.95
C LEU A 101 -10.13 -0.48 -1.08
N ILE A 102 -10.90 -0.27 -2.16
CA ILE A 102 -12.25 -0.81 -2.31
C ILE A 102 -12.21 -2.29 -2.69
N TYR A 103 -11.43 -2.62 -3.71
CA TYR A 103 -11.14 -3.99 -4.11
C TYR A 103 -9.64 -4.24 -4.02
N ASN A 104 -9.21 -5.12 -3.10
CA ASN A 104 -7.79 -5.43 -2.89
C ASN A 104 -7.37 -6.75 -3.56
N GLU A 105 -8.35 -7.54 -4.01
CA GLU A 105 -8.14 -8.80 -4.70
C GLU A 105 -7.86 -8.57 -6.20
N PHE A 106 -7.11 -9.48 -6.82
CA PHE A 106 -6.88 -9.53 -8.26
C PHE A 106 -6.81 -11.00 -8.71
N PRO A 107 -7.41 -11.40 -9.84
CA PRO A 107 -8.11 -10.59 -10.86
C PRO A 107 -9.56 -10.25 -10.54
N TYR A 108 -10.12 -10.80 -9.47
CA TYR A 108 -11.50 -10.57 -9.05
C TYR A 108 -11.67 -9.22 -8.34
N MET A 109 -12.87 -8.64 -8.44
CA MET A 109 -13.31 -7.46 -7.67
C MET A 109 -14.54 -7.87 -6.87
N GLY A 110 -14.30 -8.42 -5.68
CA GLY A 110 -15.31 -9.09 -4.87
C GLY A 110 -15.61 -10.50 -5.39
N LYS A 111 -16.88 -10.81 -5.66
CA LYS A 111 -17.28 -12.17 -6.10
C LYS A 111 -17.09 -12.43 -7.60
N ASN A 112 -16.95 -11.37 -8.41
CA ASN A 112 -16.89 -11.45 -9.87
C ASN A 112 -15.64 -10.72 -10.39
N ILE A 113 -15.23 -10.99 -11.64
CA ILE A 113 -14.12 -10.27 -12.29
C ILE A 113 -14.49 -8.80 -12.53
N ILE A 114 -15.78 -8.54 -12.79
CA ILE A 114 -16.33 -7.20 -13.01
C ILE A 114 -17.30 -6.90 -11.85
N PRO A 115 -17.22 -5.73 -11.21
CA PRO A 115 -18.18 -5.30 -10.20
C PRO A 115 -19.62 -5.27 -10.72
N SER A 116 -20.59 -5.25 -9.81
CA SER A 116 -22.00 -5.19 -10.19
C SER A 116 -22.30 -3.93 -11.02
N LYS A 117 -23.18 -4.02 -12.04
CA LYS A 117 -23.54 -2.85 -12.88
C LYS A 117 -24.11 -1.68 -12.07
N SER A 118 -24.77 -1.98 -10.95
CA SER A 118 -25.28 -1.00 -9.99
C SER A 118 -24.18 -0.20 -9.30
N GLU A 119 -23.01 -0.79 -9.08
CA GLU A 119 -21.85 -0.10 -8.51
C GLU A 119 -21.08 0.68 -9.57
N LEU A 120 -20.92 0.12 -10.78
CA LEU A 120 -20.22 0.80 -11.89
C LEU A 120 -20.96 2.05 -12.40
N PHE A 121 -22.29 1.99 -12.42
CA PHE A 121 -23.15 3.07 -12.91
C PHE A 121 -24.15 3.47 -11.82
N SER A 122 -23.62 3.94 -10.70
CA SER A 122 -24.44 4.38 -9.58
C SER A 122 -25.09 5.73 -9.87
N LYS A 123 -26.39 5.81 -9.58
CA LYS A 123 -27.18 7.05 -9.69
C LYS A 123 -26.75 8.10 -8.65
N SER A 124 -26.04 7.71 -7.60
CA SER A 124 -25.52 8.64 -6.59
C SER A 124 -24.50 9.63 -7.17
N TYR A 125 -23.82 9.25 -8.26
CA TYR A 125 -22.84 10.10 -8.95
C TYR A 125 -23.44 10.84 -10.17
N THR A 126 -24.74 10.71 -10.39
CA THR A 126 -25.47 11.44 -11.45
C THR A 126 -26.16 12.68 -10.88
N LYS A 127 -26.15 13.80 -11.62
CA LYS A 127 -27.00 14.95 -11.28
C LYS A 127 -28.48 14.58 -11.48
N PHE A 128 -29.36 15.14 -10.65
CA PHE A 128 -30.81 14.91 -10.72
C PHE A 128 -31.35 15.02 -12.15
N GLY A 129 -31.81 13.90 -12.71
CA GLY A 129 -32.50 13.84 -14.00
C GLY A 129 -31.66 13.45 -15.23
N GLU A 130 -30.33 13.33 -15.11
CA GLU A 130 -29.46 13.02 -16.26
C GLU A 130 -28.65 11.72 -16.09
N ARG A 131 -28.45 10.97 -17.17
CA ARG A 131 -27.49 9.85 -17.22
C ARG A 131 -26.07 10.40 -17.42
N ASP A 132 -25.53 11.05 -16.40
CA ASP A 132 -24.17 11.62 -16.46
C ASP A 132 -23.12 10.50 -16.29
N LEU A 133 -22.77 9.86 -17.41
CA LEU A 133 -21.80 8.75 -17.45
C LEU A 133 -20.37 9.21 -17.15
N TRP A 134 -20.04 10.47 -17.44
CA TRP A 134 -18.69 11.01 -17.26
C TRP A 134 -18.29 11.11 -15.79
N ARG A 135 -19.22 11.50 -14.92
CA ARG A 135 -18.99 11.52 -13.47
C ARG A 135 -18.74 10.13 -12.92
N ASN A 136 -19.43 9.12 -13.42
CA ASN A 136 -19.13 7.75 -13.02
C ASN A 136 -17.72 7.33 -13.48
N PHE A 137 -17.25 7.78 -14.64
CA PHE A 137 -15.91 7.41 -15.11
C PHE A 137 -14.76 8.09 -14.34
N PHE A 138 -14.98 9.28 -13.77
CA PHE A 138 -13.93 10.06 -13.10
C PHE A 138 -14.07 10.19 -11.58
N ASP A 139 -15.28 10.06 -11.04
CA ASP A 139 -15.59 10.33 -9.63
C ASP A 139 -16.10 9.09 -8.88
N ASN A 140 -16.60 8.06 -9.58
CA ASN A 140 -17.02 6.80 -8.94
C ASN A 140 -15.77 5.94 -8.66
N PRO A 141 -15.41 5.71 -7.39
CA PRO A 141 -14.19 5.00 -7.04
C PRO A 141 -14.13 3.57 -7.60
N THR A 142 -15.24 2.84 -7.60
CA THR A 142 -15.30 1.46 -8.12
C THR A 142 -15.01 1.43 -9.62
N THR A 143 -15.60 2.35 -10.38
CA THR A 143 -15.43 2.45 -11.83
C THR A 143 -14.02 2.89 -12.19
N VAL A 144 -13.50 3.93 -11.53
CA VAL A 144 -12.13 4.42 -11.72
C VAL A 144 -11.11 3.32 -11.43
N GLN A 145 -11.31 2.53 -10.36
CA GLN A 145 -10.43 1.41 -10.03
C GLN A 145 -10.49 0.30 -11.09
N PHE A 146 -11.68 -0.05 -11.56
CA PHE A 146 -11.86 -1.06 -12.61
C PHE A 146 -11.20 -0.62 -13.92
N ASP A 147 -11.45 0.61 -14.36
CA ASP A 147 -10.88 1.16 -15.59
C ASP A 147 -9.36 1.23 -15.51
N HIS A 148 -8.80 1.63 -14.37
CA HIS A 148 -7.36 1.61 -14.16
C HIS A 148 -6.76 0.22 -14.30
N ARG A 149 -7.40 -0.81 -13.71
CA ARG A 149 -6.95 -2.20 -13.82
C ARG A 149 -6.97 -2.69 -15.27
N VAL A 150 -8.05 -2.39 -16.01
CA VAL A 150 -8.17 -2.75 -17.43
C VAL A 150 -7.11 -2.04 -18.27
N LEU A 151 -6.88 -0.75 -18.02
CA LEU A 151 -5.82 0.03 -18.67
C LEU A 151 -4.43 -0.50 -18.35
N ALA A 152 -4.16 -0.86 -17.10
CA ALA A 152 -2.88 -1.44 -16.67
C ALA A 152 -2.60 -2.78 -17.37
N MET A 153 -3.58 -3.67 -17.42
CA MET A 153 -3.44 -4.96 -18.12
C MET A 153 -3.28 -4.78 -19.63
N THR A 154 -4.04 -3.87 -20.23
CA THR A 154 -3.90 -3.54 -21.66
C THR A 154 -2.51 -2.96 -21.95
N THR A 155 -2.00 -2.11 -21.08
CA THR A 155 -0.67 -1.50 -21.19
C THR A 155 0.43 -2.53 -21.07
N LEU A 156 0.34 -3.43 -20.08
CA LEU A 156 1.31 -4.51 -19.90
C LEU A 156 1.35 -5.43 -21.14
N CYS A 157 0.17 -5.80 -21.66
CA CYS A 157 0.06 -6.58 -22.90
C CYS A 157 0.66 -5.83 -24.09
N ALA A 158 0.39 -4.52 -24.23
CA ALA A 158 0.92 -3.70 -25.31
C ALA A 158 2.46 -3.54 -25.25
N ILE A 159 3.02 -3.33 -24.05
CA ILE A 159 4.47 -3.27 -23.82
C ILE A 159 5.11 -4.61 -24.19
N THR A 160 4.53 -5.72 -23.72
CA THR A 160 5.04 -7.07 -24.00
C THR A 160 4.97 -7.39 -25.48
N ALA A 161 3.86 -7.08 -26.14
CA ALA A 161 3.69 -7.27 -27.58
C ALA A 161 4.67 -6.44 -28.41
N LEU A 162 4.88 -5.16 -28.03
CA LEU A 162 5.85 -4.29 -28.67
C LEU A 162 7.28 -4.82 -28.48
N TRP A 163 7.61 -5.32 -27.29
CA TRP A 163 8.90 -5.93 -27.01
C TRP A 163 9.13 -7.20 -27.84
N LEU A 164 8.17 -8.12 -27.90
CA LEU A 164 8.25 -9.32 -28.74
C LEU A 164 8.39 -8.95 -30.23
N TYR A 165 7.65 -7.95 -30.69
CA TYR A 165 7.76 -7.45 -32.06
C TYR A 165 9.15 -6.85 -32.33
N SER A 166 9.74 -6.15 -31.35
CA SER A 166 11.09 -5.58 -31.45
C SER A 166 12.19 -6.61 -31.72
N ARG A 167 11.99 -7.87 -31.28
CA ARG A 167 12.94 -8.98 -31.48
C ARG A 167 13.07 -9.39 -32.95
N ARG A 168 12.05 -9.11 -33.77
CA ARG A 168 12.04 -9.40 -35.21
C ARG A 168 12.71 -8.29 -36.04
N LEU A 169 13.14 -7.19 -35.40
CA LEU A 169 13.66 -6.00 -36.06
C LEU A 169 15.13 -5.73 -35.71
N THR A 170 15.87 -5.22 -36.68
CA THR A 170 17.24 -4.72 -36.47
C THR A 170 17.18 -3.31 -35.88
N LEU A 171 17.14 -3.23 -34.55
CA LEU A 171 17.11 -1.95 -33.82
C LEU A 171 18.52 -1.46 -33.44
N PRO A 172 18.75 -0.13 -33.43
CA PRO A 172 19.96 0.45 -32.85
C PRO A 172 20.13 0.05 -31.37
N PRO A 173 21.37 -0.08 -30.85
CA PRO A 173 21.62 -0.55 -29.49
C PRO A 173 20.86 0.23 -28.40
N LYS A 174 20.78 1.56 -28.54
CA LYS A 174 20.05 2.42 -27.60
C LYS A 174 18.53 2.20 -27.63
N ALA A 175 17.96 1.93 -28.80
CA ALA A 175 16.53 1.63 -28.93
C ALA A 175 16.21 0.25 -28.33
N ARG A 176 17.12 -0.73 -28.50
CA ARG A 176 17.00 -2.04 -27.87
C ARG A 176 17.12 -1.97 -26.34
N LEU A 177 18.03 -1.14 -25.84
CA LEU A 177 18.15 -0.88 -24.40
C LEU A 177 16.86 -0.23 -23.85
N ALA A 178 16.33 0.78 -24.54
CA ALA A 178 15.11 1.47 -24.12
C ALA A 178 13.90 0.53 -24.06
N ILE A 179 13.66 -0.32 -25.07
CA ILE A 179 12.52 -1.26 -25.04
C ILE A 179 12.68 -2.34 -23.96
N ASN A 180 13.91 -2.77 -23.66
CA ASN A 180 14.17 -3.68 -22.54
C ASN A 180 13.90 -3.00 -21.19
N PHE A 181 14.30 -1.73 -21.04
CA PHE A 181 14.04 -0.96 -19.83
C PHE A 181 12.53 -0.73 -19.62
N VAL A 182 11.79 -0.40 -20.68
CA VAL A 182 10.32 -0.22 -20.65
C VAL A 182 9.60 -1.51 -20.25
N LEU A 183 10.09 -2.67 -20.68
CA LEU A 183 9.57 -3.97 -20.21
C LEU A 183 9.86 -4.21 -18.72
N GLY A 184 10.78 -3.47 -18.09
CA GLY A 184 11.26 -3.78 -16.75
C GLY A 184 12.18 -4.99 -16.75
N LYS A 185 13.16 -5.03 -17.66
CA LYS A 185 14.20 -6.06 -17.68
C LYS A 185 15.36 -5.65 -16.76
N ASP A 186 15.74 -6.50 -15.81
CA ASP A 186 16.88 -6.24 -14.93
C ASP A 186 18.24 -6.48 -15.62
N SER A 187 19.34 -6.23 -14.90
CA SER A 187 20.71 -6.50 -15.38
C SER A 187 20.92 -7.95 -15.77
N ASP A 188 20.26 -8.86 -15.04
CA ASP A 188 20.36 -10.32 -15.18
C ASP A 188 19.40 -10.89 -16.23
N GLN A 189 18.76 -10.01 -17.00
CA GLN A 189 17.87 -10.33 -18.11
C GLN A 189 16.51 -10.96 -17.71
N ASN A 190 16.09 -10.85 -16.45
CA ASN A 190 14.77 -11.27 -15.97
C ASN A 190 13.73 -10.16 -16.15
N ILE A 191 12.46 -10.53 -16.30
CA ILE A 191 11.34 -9.58 -16.39
C ILE A 191 10.80 -9.35 -14.98
N ILE A 192 11.02 -8.13 -14.45
CA ILE A 192 10.73 -7.75 -13.06
C ILE A 192 9.25 -7.98 -12.70
N TRP A 193 8.32 -7.62 -13.59
CA TRP A 193 6.88 -7.77 -13.33
C TRP A 193 6.41 -9.21 -13.15
N PHE A 194 7.08 -10.18 -13.81
CA PHE A 194 6.80 -11.61 -13.57
C PHE A 194 7.37 -12.07 -12.23
N SER A 195 8.52 -11.53 -11.79
CA SER A 195 9.12 -11.85 -10.49
C SER A 195 8.29 -11.34 -9.32
N ASP A 196 7.65 -10.17 -9.44
CA ASP A 196 6.78 -9.62 -8.39
C ASP A 196 5.39 -10.29 -8.34
N MET A 197 4.94 -10.90 -9.45
CA MET A 197 3.76 -11.77 -9.50
C MET A 197 4.04 -13.20 -8.99
N ASN A 198 5.32 -13.59 -8.85
CA ASN A 198 5.71 -14.94 -8.51
C ASN A 198 5.69 -15.20 -7.01
N LEU A 199 4.90 -16.20 -6.63
CA LEU A 199 5.04 -17.20 -5.56
C LEU A 199 5.61 -16.77 -4.19
N ASN A 200 6.68 -15.99 -4.07
CA ASN A 200 7.28 -15.57 -2.79
C ASN A 200 6.36 -14.65 -1.99
N ARG A 201 5.60 -13.76 -2.63
CA ARG A 201 4.58 -12.97 -1.94
C ARG A 201 3.41 -13.84 -1.48
N LEU A 202 3.00 -14.81 -2.30
CA LEU A 202 1.92 -15.74 -1.97
C LEU A 202 2.36 -16.75 -0.90
N ILE A 203 3.61 -17.22 -0.93
CA ILE A 203 4.25 -18.09 0.05
C ILE A 203 4.49 -17.32 1.34
N ALA A 204 4.99 -16.08 1.31
CA ALA A 204 5.11 -15.27 2.52
C ALA A 204 3.73 -14.99 3.13
N LYS A 205 2.71 -14.77 2.30
CA LYS A 205 1.32 -14.59 2.73
C LYS A 205 0.72 -15.89 3.28
N LEU A 206 0.99 -17.03 2.64
CA LEU A 206 0.56 -18.36 3.07
C LEU A 206 1.29 -18.79 4.35
N ILE A 207 2.61 -18.63 4.43
CA ILE A 207 3.42 -18.90 5.63
C ILE A 207 3.00 -18.00 6.78
N LYS A 208 2.78 -16.69 6.54
CA LYS A 208 2.26 -15.79 7.59
C LYS A 208 0.87 -16.18 8.02
N PHE A 209 -0.05 -16.42 7.08
CA PHE A 209 -1.41 -16.83 7.38
C PHE A 209 -1.47 -18.18 8.11
N GLU A 210 -0.64 -19.14 7.71
CA GLU A 210 -0.51 -20.46 8.34
C GLU A 210 0.11 -20.34 9.74
N ALA A 211 1.14 -19.51 9.92
CA ALA A 211 1.73 -19.23 11.23
C ALA A 211 0.75 -18.54 12.19
N THR A 212 -0.07 -17.58 11.72
CA THR A 212 -1.04 -16.91 12.58
C THR A 212 -2.23 -17.82 12.94
N ASN A 213 -2.69 -18.69 12.02
CA ASN A 213 -3.71 -19.71 12.35
C ASN A 213 -3.17 -20.74 13.36
N GLN A 214 -1.95 -21.26 13.15
CA GLN A 214 -1.30 -22.18 14.09
C GLN A 214 -1.15 -21.59 15.49
N THR A 215 -0.77 -20.31 15.58
CA THR A 215 -0.64 -19.62 16.87
C THR A 215 -1.98 -19.46 17.57
N PHE A 216 -3.03 -19.08 16.82
CA PHE A 216 -4.37 -18.93 17.38
C PHE A 216 -4.96 -20.27 17.86
N ASP A 217 -4.76 -21.33 17.09
CA ASP A 217 -5.18 -22.68 17.48
C ASP A 217 -4.38 -23.18 18.69
N TYR A 218 -3.08 -22.89 18.76
CA TYR A 218 -2.25 -23.16 19.94
C TYR A 218 -2.78 -22.45 21.19
N LEU A 219 -3.11 -21.15 21.11
CA LEU A 219 -3.66 -20.41 22.26
C LEU A 219 -4.98 -20.99 22.77
N ARG A 220 -5.82 -21.50 21.87
CA ARG A 220 -7.07 -22.21 22.24
C ARG A 220 -6.84 -23.53 22.97
N THR A 221 -5.66 -24.14 22.83
CA THR A 221 -5.30 -25.33 23.63
C THR A 221 -4.92 -24.97 25.07
N ILE A 222 -4.45 -23.74 25.31
CA ILE A 222 -4.04 -23.26 26.63
C ILE A 222 -5.26 -22.76 27.42
N ALA A 223 -6.11 -21.96 26.78
CA ALA A 223 -7.27 -21.34 27.43
C ALA A 223 -8.51 -21.42 26.53
N ALA A 224 -9.68 -21.64 27.14
CA ALA A 224 -10.96 -21.70 26.43
C ALA A 224 -11.40 -20.32 25.91
N ASP A 225 -11.09 -19.24 26.64
CA ASP A 225 -11.47 -17.87 26.30
C ASP A 225 -10.26 -17.07 25.80
N VAL A 226 -10.16 -16.93 24.47
CA VAL A 226 -9.03 -16.29 23.80
C VAL A 226 -9.49 -15.01 23.13
N HIS A 227 -8.91 -13.89 23.56
CA HIS A 227 -9.17 -12.56 23.01
C HIS A 227 -7.98 -12.09 22.18
N VAL A 228 -8.23 -11.75 20.91
CA VAL A 228 -7.20 -11.26 19.98
C VAL A 228 -7.64 -9.92 19.39
N VAL A 229 -6.67 -9.02 19.24
CA VAL A 229 -6.83 -7.71 18.58
C VAL A 229 -5.91 -7.64 17.38
N LYS A 230 -6.26 -6.81 16.39
CA LYS A 230 -5.54 -6.72 15.12
C LYS A 230 -4.18 -6.01 15.27
N GLY A 231 -3.09 -6.73 15.02
CA GLY A 231 -1.76 -6.19 14.81
C GLY A 231 -1.56 -5.53 13.44
N ASP A 232 -0.45 -4.82 13.29
CA ASP A 232 -0.03 -4.17 12.03
C ASP A 232 0.35 -5.18 10.94
N TYR A 233 0.84 -6.36 11.34
CA TYR A 233 1.17 -7.46 10.44
C TYR A 233 0.11 -8.56 10.36
N ASP A 234 -1.03 -8.43 11.04
CA ASP A 234 -2.11 -9.43 11.01
C ASP A 234 -3.00 -9.27 9.77
N GLU A 235 -3.17 -10.36 9.02
CA GLU A 235 -3.98 -10.39 7.80
C GLU A 235 -5.40 -10.95 7.99
N PHE A 236 -5.78 -11.32 9.22
CA PHE A 236 -7.15 -11.78 9.48
C PHE A 236 -8.16 -10.65 9.25
N PRO A 237 -9.15 -10.84 8.35
CA PRO A 237 -10.05 -9.75 7.97
C PRO A 237 -11.01 -9.32 9.09
N ASN A 238 -11.22 -10.14 10.11
CA ASN A 238 -12.28 -9.95 11.12
C ASN A 238 -11.78 -9.70 12.55
N LEU A 239 -10.51 -9.34 12.75
CA LEU A 239 -10.02 -9.00 14.09
C LEU A 239 -10.37 -7.56 14.46
N PRO A 240 -10.89 -7.30 15.68
CA PRO A 240 -11.15 -5.95 16.15
C PRO A 240 -9.84 -5.20 16.41
N LEU A 241 -9.80 -3.88 16.14
CA LEU A 241 -8.62 -3.05 16.38
C LEU A 241 -8.33 -2.85 17.88
N SER A 242 -9.39 -2.81 18.68
CA SER A 242 -9.32 -2.76 20.13
C SER A 242 -10.46 -3.59 20.72
N LYS A 243 -10.29 -4.07 21.95
CA LYS A 243 -11.31 -4.83 22.68
C LYS A 243 -11.32 -4.40 24.13
N ILE A 244 -12.50 -4.35 24.74
CA ILE A 244 -12.66 -4.14 26.17
C ILE A 244 -13.15 -5.45 26.77
N ILE A 245 -12.49 -5.89 27.85
CA ILE A 245 -12.82 -7.09 28.60
C ILE A 245 -13.09 -6.65 30.03
N THR A 246 -14.20 -7.10 30.61
CA THR A 246 -14.54 -6.80 32.00
C THR A 246 -14.30 -8.05 32.84
N HIS A 247 -13.45 -7.95 33.86
CA HIS A 247 -13.17 -9.04 34.79
C HIS A 247 -13.37 -8.54 36.22
N GLY A 248 -14.47 -8.95 36.86
CA GLY A 248 -14.89 -8.42 38.15
C GLY A 248 -15.21 -6.92 38.06
N PRO A 249 -14.67 -6.07 38.96
CA PRO A 249 -14.87 -4.62 38.91
C PRO A 249 -13.97 -3.91 37.90
N LEU A 250 -12.99 -4.59 37.30
CA LEU A 250 -11.96 -3.96 36.46
C LEU A 250 -12.31 -4.07 34.98
N ARG A 251 -12.08 -2.97 34.26
CA ARG A 251 -12.16 -2.87 32.80
C ARG A 251 -10.77 -2.91 32.19
N ILE A 252 -10.53 -3.91 31.35
CA ILE A 252 -9.27 -4.16 30.69
C ILE A 252 -9.42 -3.81 29.21
N GLY A 253 -8.75 -2.75 28.78
CA GLY A 253 -8.62 -2.38 27.38
C GLY A 253 -7.45 -3.11 26.74
N VAL A 254 -7.65 -3.65 25.54
CA VAL A 254 -6.63 -4.37 24.78
C VAL A 254 -6.52 -3.73 23.39
N LEU A 255 -5.30 -3.40 22.98
CA LEU A 255 -4.97 -2.99 21.61
C LEU A 255 -3.52 -3.36 21.29
N HIS A 256 -3.16 -3.38 20.00
CA HIS A 256 -1.78 -3.71 19.61
C HIS A 256 -0.77 -2.61 19.97
N GLY A 257 -1.15 -1.34 19.87
CA GLY A 257 -0.28 -0.20 20.20
C GLY A 257 0.39 0.47 19.02
N HIS A 258 0.31 -0.09 17.80
CA HIS A 258 0.80 0.59 16.57
C HIS A 258 -0.03 1.83 16.22
N GLN A 259 -1.23 1.94 16.80
CA GLN A 259 -2.13 3.08 16.66
C GLN A 259 -1.78 4.23 17.60
N VAL A 260 -0.91 4.02 18.59
CA VAL A 260 -0.54 5.01 19.60
C VAL A 260 0.67 5.80 19.11
N ILE A 261 0.51 7.11 18.99
CA ILE A 261 1.55 8.02 18.49
C ILE A 261 1.67 9.20 19.48
N PRO A 262 2.86 9.48 20.04
CA PRO A 262 4.12 8.76 19.86
C PRO A 262 4.13 7.34 20.46
N VAL A 263 4.93 6.45 19.89
CA VAL A 263 4.99 5.04 20.30
C VAL A 263 5.56 4.92 21.72
N GLY A 264 4.83 4.27 22.62
CA GLY A 264 5.25 4.04 24.00
C GLY A 264 5.16 5.26 24.92
N ASP A 265 4.54 6.36 24.47
CA ASP A 265 4.35 7.55 25.29
C ASP A 265 3.22 7.38 26.32
N ALA A 266 3.51 7.64 27.60
CA ALA A 266 2.57 7.41 28.70
C ALA A 266 1.33 8.33 28.64
N GLU A 267 1.48 9.58 28.18
CA GLU A 267 0.35 10.50 28.02
C GLU A 267 -0.58 10.03 26.90
N SER A 268 -0.01 9.61 25.76
CA SER A 268 -0.76 9.08 24.63
C SER A 268 -1.52 7.80 25.02
N LEU A 269 -0.89 6.92 25.78
CA LEU A 269 -1.54 5.73 26.34
C LEU A 269 -2.67 6.11 27.31
N SER A 270 -2.48 7.12 28.15
CA SER A 270 -3.50 7.54 29.11
C SER A 270 -4.74 8.15 28.44
N ILE A 271 -4.57 8.86 27.32
CA ILE A 271 -5.68 9.34 26.48
C ILE A 271 -6.49 8.15 25.96
N ILE A 272 -5.84 7.11 25.43
CA ILE A 272 -6.54 5.91 24.91
C ILE A 272 -7.26 5.16 26.03
N ALA A 273 -6.63 4.99 27.19
CA ALA A 273 -7.26 4.34 28.34
C ALA A 273 -8.48 5.13 28.85
N ARG A 274 -8.47 6.47 28.75
CA ARG A 274 -9.64 7.31 29.05
C ARG A 274 -10.75 7.15 28.01
N GLN A 275 -10.40 7.14 26.72
CA GLN A 275 -11.35 6.94 25.64
C GLN A 275 -12.06 5.57 25.73
N MET A 276 -11.32 4.52 26.11
CA MET A 276 -11.87 3.18 26.30
C MET A 276 -12.56 2.98 27.65
N ASP A 277 -12.43 3.96 28.55
CA ASP A 277 -12.88 3.89 29.94
C ASP A 277 -12.38 2.59 30.61
N ALA A 278 -11.07 2.36 30.48
CA ALA A 278 -10.38 1.17 31.00
C ALA A 278 -9.52 1.55 32.23
N ASP A 279 -9.49 0.65 33.21
CA ASP A 279 -8.64 0.73 34.41
C ASP A 279 -7.25 0.17 34.10
N ILE A 280 -7.20 -0.88 33.28
CA ILE A 280 -5.97 -1.51 32.79
C ILE A 280 -5.91 -1.40 31.28
N LEU A 281 -4.78 -0.96 30.72
CA LEU A 281 -4.54 -0.93 29.28
C LEU A 281 -3.40 -1.87 28.90
N LEU A 282 -3.72 -2.89 28.10
CA LEU A 282 -2.76 -3.83 27.52
C LEU A 282 -2.37 -3.36 26.13
N THR A 283 -1.07 -3.14 25.93
CA THR A 283 -0.50 -2.72 24.64
C THR A 283 0.72 -3.56 24.25
N GLY A 284 1.17 -3.48 23.00
CA GLY A 284 2.32 -4.20 22.48
C GLY A 284 3.20 -3.30 21.62
N HIS A 285 3.51 -3.74 20.39
CA HIS A 285 4.25 -3.01 19.34
C HIS A 285 5.73 -2.69 19.63
N THR A 286 6.10 -2.26 20.83
CA THR A 286 7.49 -1.93 21.20
C THR A 286 8.38 -3.18 21.31
N HIS A 287 7.78 -4.36 21.48
CA HIS A 287 8.41 -5.65 21.79
C HIS A 287 9.20 -5.65 23.11
N ARG A 288 9.04 -4.62 23.94
CA ARG A 288 9.68 -4.51 25.25
C ARG A 288 8.62 -4.65 26.33
N PHE A 289 8.93 -5.44 27.35
CA PHE A 289 8.09 -5.48 28.53
C PHE A 289 8.11 -4.13 29.25
N GLU A 290 6.94 -3.66 29.64
CA GLU A 290 6.77 -2.48 30.48
C GLU A 290 5.51 -2.65 31.33
N ALA A 291 5.57 -2.26 32.62
CA ALA A 291 4.40 -2.21 33.49
C ALA A 291 4.50 -0.94 34.32
N ILE A 292 3.61 0.01 34.07
CA ILE A 292 3.63 1.34 34.69
C ILE A 292 2.24 1.70 35.21
N GLU A 293 2.22 2.37 36.36
CA GLU A 293 1.02 3.03 36.86
C GLU A 293 1.11 4.52 36.52
N TYR A 294 0.09 5.05 35.86
CA TYR A 294 0.04 6.45 35.45
C TYR A 294 -1.38 6.99 35.59
N GLU A 295 -1.53 8.14 36.27
CA GLU A 295 -2.83 8.78 36.52
C GLU A 295 -3.91 7.84 37.13
N GLY A 296 -3.50 6.91 37.99
CA GLY A 296 -4.40 5.93 38.63
C GLY A 296 -4.91 4.83 37.70
N LYS A 297 -4.30 4.68 36.52
CA LYS A 297 -4.54 3.59 35.58
C LYS A 297 -3.27 2.74 35.43
N PHE A 298 -3.46 1.46 35.11
CA PHE A 298 -2.35 0.52 34.99
C PHE A 298 -2.10 0.14 33.53
N PHE A 299 -0.89 0.35 33.04
CA PHE A 299 -0.49 0.08 31.66
C PHE A 299 0.48 -1.08 31.65
N VAL A 300 0.20 -2.09 30.82
CA VAL A 300 1.03 -3.29 30.72
C VAL A 300 1.34 -3.58 29.26
N ASN A 301 2.62 -3.79 28.98
CA ASN A 301 3.13 -4.31 27.74
C ASN A 301 3.84 -5.63 28.03
N PRO A 302 3.36 -6.77 27.51
CA PRO A 302 3.97 -8.07 27.77
C PRO A 302 5.28 -8.28 27.00
N GLY A 303 5.63 -7.40 26.05
CA GLY A 303 6.73 -7.59 25.12
C GLY A 303 6.42 -8.61 24.02
N SER A 304 7.46 -9.23 23.45
CA SER A 304 7.32 -10.25 22.41
C SER A 304 7.58 -11.64 22.99
N ALA A 305 6.57 -12.53 22.98
CA ALA A 305 6.69 -13.89 23.50
C ALA A 305 7.75 -14.74 22.77
N THR A 306 8.07 -14.40 21.52
CA THR A 306 9.08 -15.09 20.69
C THR A 306 10.41 -14.36 20.62
N GLY A 307 10.53 -13.17 21.23
CA GLY A 307 11.72 -12.32 21.07
C GLY A 307 11.88 -11.77 19.65
N ALA A 308 10.77 -11.53 18.94
CA ALA A 308 10.81 -11.08 17.55
C ALA A 308 11.49 -9.71 17.41
N TYR A 309 12.19 -9.48 16.29
CA TYR A 309 12.83 -8.21 15.99
C TYR A 309 11.83 -7.04 15.97
N SER A 310 12.22 -5.88 16.50
CA SER A 310 11.49 -4.61 16.45
C SER A 310 12.39 -3.49 15.96
N GLY A 311 11.87 -2.65 15.07
CA GLY A 311 12.58 -1.45 14.59
C GLY A 311 12.70 -0.33 15.63
N PHE A 312 12.01 -0.44 16.77
CA PHE A 312 12.01 0.56 17.85
C PHE A 312 13.06 0.29 18.94
N SER A 313 13.76 -0.85 18.87
CA SER A 313 14.74 -1.27 19.87
C SER A 313 16.10 -1.49 19.23
N THR A 314 17.14 -0.87 19.78
CA THR A 314 18.55 -1.14 19.41
C THR A 314 19.16 -2.28 20.22
N GLU A 315 18.50 -2.70 21.30
CA GLU A 315 18.93 -3.78 22.17
C GLU A 315 18.27 -5.11 21.78
N ASP A 316 18.95 -6.20 22.13
CA ASP A 316 18.48 -7.57 21.90
C ASP A 316 17.16 -7.84 22.64
N ILE A 317 16.13 -8.24 21.89
CA ILE A 317 14.77 -8.39 22.39
C ILE A 317 14.65 -9.74 23.07
N LYS A 318 14.43 -9.73 24.39
CA LYS A 318 14.26 -10.96 25.16
C LYS A 318 12.82 -11.46 25.04
N PRO A 319 12.61 -12.76 24.77
CA PRO A 319 11.28 -13.37 24.82
C PRO A 319 10.61 -13.12 26.17
N SER A 320 9.41 -12.57 26.17
CA SER A 320 8.66 -12.27 27.39
C SER A 320 7.16 -12.40 27.25
N PHE A 321 6.49 -12.77 28.34
CA PHE A 321 5.04 -12.70 28.48
C PHE A 321 4.66 -12.37 29.92
N VAL A 322 3.37 -12.07 30.13
CA VAL A 322 2.83 -11.64 31.42
C VAL A 322 1.67 -12.52 31.82
N LEU A 323 1.61 -12.85 33.11
CA LEU A 323 0.46 -13.48 33.76
C LEU A 323 -0.08 -12.52 34.81
N MET A 324 -1.38 -12.26 34.80
CA MET A 324 -2.03 -11.40 35.80
C MET A 324 -2.95 -12.24 36.68
N ASP A 325 -2.73 -12.17 37.99
CA ASP A 325 -3.66 -12.69 39.00
C ASP A 325 -4.54 -11.52 39.46
N ILE A 326 -5.84 -11.62 39.17
CA ILE A 326 -6.83 -10.56 39.42
C ILE A 326 -7.81 -11.04 40.49
N GLN A 327 -7.76 -10.42 41.67
CA GLN A 327 -8.64 -10.72 42.80
C GLN A 327 -9.35 -9.44 43.25
N GLY A 328 -10.62 -9.30 42.87
CA GLY A 328 -11.39 -8.09 43.14
C GLY A 328 -10.80 -6.88 42.41
N SER A 329 -10.36 -5.87 43.16
CA SER A 329 -9.69 -4.67 42.63
C SER A 329 -8.16 -4.74 42.68
N VAL A 330 -7.58 -5.85 43.12
CA VAL A 330 -6.13 -6.04 43.23
C VAL A 330 -5.65 -6.86 42.05
N VAL A 331 -4.58 -6.40 41.40
CA VAL A 331 -3.92 -7.06 40.28
C VAL A 331 -2.47 -7.32 40.64
N VAL A 332 -2.04 -8.57 40.57
CA VAL A 332 -0.64 -8.97 40.72
C VAL A 332 -0.14 -9.41 39.34
N THR A 333 0.90 -8.73 38.85
CA THR A 333 1.46 -8.98 37.51
C THR A 333 2.77 -9.75 37.62
N TYR A 334 2.78 -10.99 37.15
CA TYR A 334 3.96 -11.83 37.01
C TYR A 334 4.53 -11.69 35.61
N VAL A 335 5.84 -11.50 35.52
CA VAL A 335 6.55 -11.30 34.26
C VAL A 335 7.50 -12.45 34.10
N TYR A 336 7.43 -13.12 32.95
CA TYR A 336 8.33 -14.21 32.62
C TYR A 336 9.20 -13.76 31.47
N ARG A 337 10.52 -13.80 31.64
CA ARG A 337 11.48 -13.47 30.58
C ARG A 337 12.48 -14.59 30.39
N LEU A 338 12.84 -14.86 29.13
CA LEU A 338 13.92 -15.76 28.81
C LEU A 338 15.24 -14.99 28.74
N VAL A 339 16.12 -15.23 29.72
CA VAL A 339 17.44 -14.59 29.80
C VAL A 339 18.49 -15.69 29.84
N ASP A 340 19.34 -15.75 28.81
CA ASP A 340 20.44 -16.71 28.68
C ASP A 340 20.01 -18.19 28.76
N GLY A 341 18.78 -18.50 28.35
CA GLY A 341 18.21 -19.85 28.35
C GLY A 341 17.43 -20.20 29.62
N ASP A 342 17.48 -19.36 30.66
CA ASP A 342 16.71 -19.54 31.89
C ASP A 342 15.49 -18.61 31.92
N VAL A 343 14.37 -19.12 32.43
CA VAL A 343 13.16 -18.33 32.68
C VAL A 343 13.32 -17.60 34.01
N LYS A 344 13.29 -16.27 33.97
CA LYS A 344 13.41 -15.37 35.13
C LYS A 344 12.18 -14.52 35.33
#